data_AF-E7G678-F1
#
_entry.id   AF-E7G678-F1
#
_cell.length_a   1.000
_cell.length_b   1.000
_cell.length_c   1.000
_cell.angle_alpha   90.00
_cell.angle_beta   90.00
_cell.angle_gamma   90.00
#
_symmetry.space_group_name_H-M   'P 1'
#
loop_
_entity.id
_entity.type
_entity.pdbx_description
1 polymer ?
#
loop_
_entity_poly.entity_id
_entity_poly.type
_entity_poly.pdbx_seq_one_letter_code
_entity_poly.pdbx_strand_id
1 'polypeptide(L)'
;MENLIEKLNLLWASKILNYDYDMLLNNITFLLETLDNGQIHRYELKFKKVSMVYFVNNVGDTRFNIFEPDEDDYLEFTSISILEDVKFDIESERDEWLKQYQGKANVCIEIWSKVLLIEADSIELNNENCSLSK
;
A
#
# COMPACT_ATOMS: atom_id res chain seq x y z
N MET A 1 -9.01 6.05 -14.98
CA MET A 1 -8.57 6.51 -13.65
C MET A 1 -9.75 6.88 -12.75
N GLU A 2 -10.71 7.72 -13.17
CA GLU A 2 -11.88 8.08 -12.33
C GLU A 2 -12.62 6.87 -11.74
N ASN A 3 -12.93 5.86 -12.58
CA ASN A 3 -13.57 4.62 -12.13
C ASN A 3 -12.74 3.81 -11.11
N LEU A 4 -11.41 3.87 -11.19
CA LEU A 4 -10.53 3.20 -10.22
C LEU A 4 -10.56 3.95 -8.88
N ILE A 5 -10.52 5.28 -8.89
CA ILE A 5 -10.56 6.10 -7.67
C ILE A 5 -11.88 5.86 -6.92
N GLU A 6 -13.01 5.86 -7.63
CA GLU A 6 -14.32 5.55 -7.03
C GLU A 6 -14.35 4.17 -6.36
N LYS A 7 -13.72 3.17 -6.98
CA LYS A 7 -13.58 1.83 -6.42
C LYS A 7 -12.68 1.77 -5.19
N LEU A 8 -11.54 2.46 -5.24
CA LEU A 8 -10.62 2.52 -4.10
C LEU A 8 -11.24 3.25 -2.90
N ASN A 9 -12.12 4.23 -3.15
CA ASN A 9 -12.87 4.91 -2.08
C ASN A 9 -13.80 3.97 -1.31
N LEU A 10 -14.22 2.84 -1.90
CA LEU A 10 -14.99 1.81 -1.20
C LEU A 10 -14.19 1.11 -0.10
N LEU A 11 -12.86 1.21 -0.15
CA LEU A 11 -11.92 0.61 0.81
C LEU A 11 -11.54 1.57 1.93
N TRP A 12 -12.10 2.78 1.94
CA TRP A 12 -11.93 3.71 3.04
C TRP A 12 -12.46 3.09 4.35
N ALA A 13 -11.71 3.27 5.43
CA ALA A 13 -11.99 2.69 6.74
C ALA A 13 -12.10 1.14 6.74
N SER A 14 -11.47 0.47 5.78
CA SER A 14 -11.47 -0.99 5.75
C SER A 14 -10.48 -1.57 6.75
N LYS A 15 -10.94 -2.48 7.60
CA LYS A 15 -10.11 -3.30 8.46
C LYS A 15 -9.25 -4.24 7.61
N ILE A 16 -7.95 -4.24 7.87
CA ILE A 16 -7.01 -5.19 7.26
C ILE A 16 -7.12 -6.51 8.00
N LEU A 17 -7.66 -7.54 7.33
CA LEU A 17 -7.74 -8.89 7.85
C LEU A 17 -6.44 -9.66 7.62
N ASN A 18 -5.82 -9.44 6.46
CA ASN A 18 -4.56 -10.07 6.10
C ASN A 18 -3.78 -9.20 5.10
N TYR A 19 -2.45 -9.33 5.14
CA TYR A 19 -1.52 -8.74 4.18
C TYR A 19 -0.48 -9.79 3.80
N ASP A 20 -0.25 -9.94 2.50
CA ASP A 20 0.77 -10.85 1.96
C ASP A 20 1.59 -10.13 0.89
N TYR A 21 2.91 -10.28 0.98
CA TYR A 21 3.85 -9.84 -0.04
C TYR A 21 4.60 -11.03 -0.63
N ASP A 22 4.16 -11.46 -1.80
CA ASP A 22 4.81 -12.52 -2.57
C ASP A 22 5.95 -11.93 -3.39
N MET A 23 7.18 -12.09 -2.90
CA MET A 23 8.40 -11.64 -3.58
C MET A 23 8.76 -12.47 -4.81
N LEU A 24 8.26 -13.70 -4.95
CA LEU A 24 8.55 -14.54 -6.11
C LEU A 24 7.72 -14.09 -7.31
N LEU A 25 6.45 -13.78 -7.07
CA LEU A 25 5.53 -13.28 -8.10
C LEU A 25 5.46 -11.75 -8.17
N ASN A 26 6.13 -11.05 -7.24
CA ASN A 26 6.09 -9.61 -7.07
C ASN A 26 4.65 -9.07 -6.97
N ASN A 27 3.87 -9.63 -6.05
CA ASN A 27 2.50 -9.20 -5.80
C ASN A 27 2.30 -8.85 -4.34
N ILE A 28 1.53 -7.78 -4.09
CA ILE A 28 1.02 -7.47 -2.75
C ILE A 28 -0.48 -7.74 -2.75
N THR A 29 -0.98 -8.42 -1.72
CA THR A 29 -2.41 -8.70 -1.57
C THR A 29 -2.89 -8.28 -0.19
N PHE A 30 -3.99 -7.57 -0.15
CA PHE A 30 -4.72 -7.22 1.07
C PHE A 30 -6.09 -7.90 1.05
N LEU A 31 -6.43 -8.53 2.18
CA LEU A 31 -7.79 -8.94 2.47
C LEU A 31 -8.39 -7.91 3.42
N LEU A 32 -9.46 -7.27 2.98
CA LEU A 32 -10.04 -6.12 3.64
C LEU A 32 -11.50 -6.38 4.00
N GLU A 33 -11.95 -5.78 5.09
CA GLU A 33 -13.34 -5.84 5.54
C GLU A 33 -13.85 -4.43 5.82
N THR A 34 -15.01 -4.06 5.25
CA THR A 34 -15.71 -2.82 5.58
C THR A 34 -17.04 -3.13 6.23
N LEU A 35 -17.50 -2.21 7.07
CA LEU A 35 -18.82 -2.24 7.69
C LEU A 35 -19.64 -1.06 7.18
N ASP A 36 -20.59 -1.32 6.28
CA ASP A 36 -21.49 -0.30 5.75
C ASP A 36 -22.93 -0.65 6.13
N ASN A 37 -23.61 0.27 6.84
CA ASN A 37 -24.98 0.10 7.32
C ASN A 37 -25.24 -1.25 8.06
N GLY A 38 -24.25 -1.71 8.83
CA GLY A 38 -24.32 -2.98 9.57
C GLY A 38 -24.09 -4.24 8.73
N GLN A 39 -23.78 -4.09 7.43
CA GLN A 39 -23.39 -5.19 6.56
C GLN A 39 -21.88 -5.24 6.41
N ILE A 40 -21.35 -6.45 6.52
CA ILE A 40 -19.93 -6.73 6.33
C ILE A 40 -19.68 -7.00 4.85
N HIS A 41 -18.78 -6.23 4.25
CA HIS A 41 -18.29 -6.43 2.89
C HIS A 41 -16.82 -6.81 2.92
N ARG A 42 -16.42 -7.76 2.07
CA ARG A 42 -15.03 -8.22 1.96
C ARG A 42 -14.48 -7.91 0.58
N TYR A 43 -13.23 -7.46 0.58
CA TYR A 43 -12.52 -7.10 -0.64
C TYR A 43 -11.15 -7.76 -0.67
N GLU A 44 -10.77 -8.21 -1.87
CA GLU A 44 -9.38 -8.57 -2.17
C GLU A 44 -8.79 -7.48 -3.07
N LEU A 45 -7.80 -6.76 -2.54
CA LEU A 45 -7.05 -5.74 -3.26
C LEU A 45 -5.65 -6.29 -3.56
N LYS A 46 -5.28 -6.33 -4.83
CA LYS A 46 -4.02 -6.90 -5.30
C LYS A 46 -3.24 -5.93 -6.17
N PHE A 47 -1.99 -5.69 -5.83
CA PHE A 47 -1.02 -4.97 -6.64
C PHE A 47 -0.14 -5.98 -7.37
N LYS A 48 -0.01 -5.85 -8.69
CA LYS A 48 0.69 -6.82 -9.54
C LYS A 48 1.94 -6.25 -10.16
N LYS A 49 2.95 -7.11 -10.34
CA LYS A 49 4.30 -6.78 -10.84
C LYS A 49 4.89 -5.58 -10.08
N VAL A 50 4.88 -5.69 -8.76
CA VAL A 50 5.42 -4.69 -7.85
C VAL A 50 6.93 -4.60 -8.03
N SER A 51 7.45 -3.43 -8.37
CA SER A 51 8.89 -3.19 -8.54
C SER A 51 9.54 -2.51 -7.34
N MET A 52 8.75 -1.77 -6.56
CA MET A 52 9.24 -1.04 -5.40
C MET A 52 8.19 -1.04 -4.30
N VAL A 53 8.65 -1.23 -3.06
CA VAL A 53 7.86 -1.11 -1.85
C VAL A 53 8.66 -0.30 -0.83
N TYR A 54 8.06 0.78 -0.32
CA TYR A 54 8.61 1.58 0.76
C TYR A 54 7.59 1.69 1.87
N PHE A 55 7.96 1.21 3.06
CA PHE A 55 7.11 1.17 4.23
C PHE A 55 7.75 1.94 5.38
N VAL A 56 6.99 2.85 5.98
CA VAL A 56 7.44 3.63 7.13
C VAL A 56 6.37 3.64 8.21
N ASN A 57 6.83 3.36 9.43
CA ASN A 57 6.06 3.66 10.63
C ASN A 57 6.29 5.12 11.01
N ASN A 58 5.22 5.86 11.31
CA ASN A 58 5.23 7.21 11.86
C ASN A 58 6.13 8.19 11.09
N VAL A 59 6.61 9.26 11.72
CA VAL A 59 7.41 10.32 11.09
C VAL A 59 8.67 10.63 11.88
N GLY A 60 9.78 10.93 11.19
CA GLY A 60 11.04 11.23 11.88
C GLY A 60 11.43 10.11 12.84
N ASP A 61 11.99 10.42 14.00
CA ASP A 61 12.51 9.40 14.93
C ASP A 61 11.44 8.62 15.68
N THR A 62 10.17 9.05 15.66
CA THR A 62 9.07 8.24 16.22
C THR A 62 8.82 6.98 15.40
N ARG A 63 9.44 6.84 14.22
CA ARG A 63 9.43 5.60 13.40
C ARG A 63 9.94 4.37 14.11
N PHE A 64 10.77 4.56 15.15
CA PHE A 64 11.32 3.48 15.96
C PHE A 64 10.40 3.06 17.12
N ASN A 65 9.34 3.82 17.40
CA ASN A 65 8.37 3.52 18.45
C ASN A 65 7.28 2.60 17.89
N ILE A 66 7.63 1.34 17.68
CA ILE A 66 6.70 0.31 17.21
C ILE A 66 6.02 -0.30 18.43
N PHE A 67 4.71 -0.09 18.55
CA PHE A 67 3.88 -0.68 19.60
C PHE A 67 3.34 -2.03 19.13
N GLU A 68 3.37 -3.02 20.02
CA GLU A 68 2.63 -4.25 19.80
C GLU A 68 1.13 -3.96 19.97
N PRO A 69 0.28 -4.36 19.02
CA PRO A 69 -1.16 -4.19 19.13
C PRO A 69 -1.73 -5.04 20.27
N ASP A 70 -2.73 -4.52 20.97
CA ASP A 70 -3.53 -5.29 21.94
C ASP A 70 -4.44 -6.32 21.22
N GLU A 71 -5.04 -7.28 21.94
CA GLU A 71 -5.83 -8.38 21.33
C GLU A 71 -6.97 -7.90 20.41
N ASP A 72 -7.56 -6.74 20.71
CA ASP A 72 -8.69 -6.17 19.96
C ASP A 72 -8.27 -5.11 18.92
N ASP A 73 -6.97 -4.81 18.82
CA ASP A 73 -6.47 -3.85 17.86
C ASP A 73 -6.49 -4.42 16.44
N TYR A 74 -6.74 -3.54 15.47
CA TYR A 74 -6.71 -3.87 14.05
C TYR A 74 -6.15 -2.71 13.27
N LEU A 75 -5.49 -2.99 12.14
CA LEU A 75 -5.09 -1.92 11.23
C LEU A 75 -6.22 -1.60 10.27
N GLU A 76 -6.34 -0.32 9.93
CA GLU A 76 -7.37 0.18 9.03
C GLU A 76 -6.76 1.06 7.93
N PHE A 77 -7.29 0.93 6.72
CA PHE A 77 -6.98 1.86 5.64
C PHE A 77 -7.58 3.23 5.92
N THR A 78 -6.72 4.23 6.00
CA THR A 78 -7.10 5.64 6.10
C THR A 78 -7.29 6.25 4.72
N SER A 79 -6.42 5.92 3.77
CA SER A 79 -6.57 6.36 2.38
C SER A 79 -5.80 5.45 1.41
N ILE A 80 -6.24 5.45 0.15
CA ILE A 80 -5.46 4.91 -0.98
C ILE A 80 -5.46 5.98 -2.06
N SER A 81 -4.27 6.38 -2.51
CA SER A 81 -4.11 7.41 -3.54
C SER A 81 -3.25 6.90 -4.69
N ILE A 82 -3.65 7.24 -5.92
CA ILE A 82 -2.79 7.08 -7.09
C ILE A 82 -1.88 8.31 -7.17
N LEU A 83 -0.58 8.08 -7.30
CA LEU A 83 0.43 9.12 -7.29
C LEU A 83 0.96 9.40 -8.69
N GLU A 84 1.33 10.66 -8.92
CA GLU A 84 2.10 11.08 -10.08
C GLU A 84 3.45 11.64 -9.61
N ASP A 85 4.52 11.35 -10.36
CA ASP A 85 5.86 11.93 -10.18
C ASP A 85 6.60 11.71 -8.85
N VAL A 86 6.24 10.69 -8.06
CA VAL A 86 7.01 10.32 -6.85
C VAL A 86 8.20 9.44 -7.24
N LYS A 87 9.42 9.91 -6.98
CA LYS A 87 10.69 9.22 -7.24
C LYS A 87 11.46 9.00 -5.95
N PHE A 88 12.21 7.90 -5.90
CA PHE A 88 13.09 7.55 -4.80
C PHE A 88 14.51 7.37 -5.33
N ASP A 89 15.42 8.10 -4.71
CA ASP A 89 16.85 7.96 -4.90
C ASP A 89 17.47 7.50 -3.58
N ILE A 90 18.41 6.55 -3.66
CA ILE A 90 19.17 6.11 -2.50
C ILE A 90 20.50 6.86 -2.48
N GLU A 91 20.65 7.73 -1.50
CA GLU A 91 21.93 8.37 -1.19
C GLU A 91 22.65 7.60 -0.09
N SER A 92 23.91 7.22 -0.36
CA SER A 92 24.78 6.57 0.62
C SER A 92 26.21 7.08 0.48
N GLU A 93 26.80 7.49 1.60
CA GLU A 93 28.19 7.95 1.68
C GLU A 93 29.20 6.80 1.62
N ARG A 94 28.79 5.60 2.04
CA ARG A 94 29.69 4.43 2.16
C ARG A 94 29.49 3.42 1.04
N ASP A 95 28.25 3.30 0.55
CA ASP A 95 27.82 2.25 -0.35
C ASP A 95 27.28 2.85 -1.65
N GLU A 96 28.17 3.42 -2.46
CA GLU A 96 27.78 4.13 -3.70
C GLU A 96 27.03 3.25 -4.70
N TRP A 97 27.28 1.92 -4.67
CA TRP A 97 26.58 0.96 -5.51
C TRP A 97 25.07 0.93 -5.25
N LEU A 98 24.59 1.43 -4.10
CA LEU A 98 23.15 1.53 -3.83
C LEU A 98 22.46 2.60 -4.68
N LYS A 99 23.19 3.60 -5.19
CA LYS A 99 22.65 4.68 -6.04
C LYS A 99 22.00 4.16 -7.34
N GLN A 100 22.32 2.93 -7.76
CA GLN A 100 21.74 2.32 -8.96
C GLN A 100 20.30 1.82 -8.76
N TYR A 101 19.83 1.65 -7.51
CA TYR A 101 18.49 1.15 -7.21
C TYR A 101 17.51 2.32 -7.02
N GLN A 102 17.35 3.11 -8.08
CA GLN A 102 16.33 4.16 -8.12
C GLN A 102 14.95 3.53 -8.30
N GLY A 103 13.94 4.16 -7.71
CA GLY A 103 12.56 3.69 -7.78
C GLY A 103 11.57 4.82 -7.98
N LYS A 104 10.30 4.46 -8.16
CA LYS A 104 9.18 5.41 -8.13
C LYS A 104 8.09 4.85 -7.23
N ALA A 105 7.07 5.64 -6.93
CA ALA A 105 5.81 5.10 -6.43
C ALA A 105 4.66 5.68 -7.23
N ASN A 106 3.68 4.84 -7.56
CA ASN A 106 2.45 5.24 -8.22
C ASN A 106 1.20 4.95 -7.37
N VAL A 107 1.38 4.39 -6.17
CA VAL A 107 0.33 4.21 -5.16
C VAL A 107 0.85 4.59 -3.78
N CYS A 108 0.02 5.31 -3.02
CA CYS A 108 0.18 5.51 -1.58
C CYS A 108 -0.98 4.86 -0.84
N ILE A 109 -0.69 4.14 0.23
CA ILE A 109 -1.67 3.66 1.20
C ILE A 109 -1.30 4.23 2.56
N GLU A 110 -2.24 4.93 3.18
CA GLU A 110 -2.13 5.37 4.57
C GLU A 110 -2.86 4.37 5.47
N ILE A 111 -2.16 3.87 6.48
CA ILE A 111 -2.67 2.92 7.46
C ILE A 111 -2.40 3.52 8.85
N TRP A 112 -3.35 4.32 9.35
CA TRP A 112 -3.15 5.14 10.54
C TRP A 112 -1.86 5.96 10.43
N SER A 113 -0.98 5.90 11.43
CA SER A 113 0.33 6.55 11.44
C SER A 113 1.37 5.81 10.59
N LYS A 114 0.99 5.08 9.55
CA LYS A 114 1.92 4.33 8.68
C LYS A 114 1.66 4.68 7.23
N VAL A 115 2.72 4.68 6.44
CA VAL A 115 2.65 4.92 4.99
C VAL A 115 3.29 3.75 4.26
N LEU A 116 2.59 3.27 3.23
CA LEU A 116 3.08 2.28 2.28
C LEU A 116 3.03 2.90 0.87
N LEU A 117 4.21 3.02 0.25
CA LEU A 117 4.38 3.51 -1.11
C LEU A 117 4.76 2.34 -1.99
N ILE A 118 4.06 2.19 -3.11
CA ILE A 118 4.18 1.04 -4.00
C ILE A 118 4.39 1.54 -5.43
N GLU A 119 5.27 0.88 -6.17
CA GLU A 119 5.29 0.91 -7.62
C GLU A 119 4.73 -0.40 -8.15
N ALA A 120 3.60 -0.35 -8.86
CA ALA A 120 2.97 -1.52 -9.45
C ALA A 120 2.52 -1.26 -10.89
N ASP A 121 2.48 -2.31 -11.71
CA ASP A 121 1.97 -2.23 -13.09
C ASP A 121 0.44 -2.12 -13.12
N SER A 122 -0.24 -2.83 -12.20
CA SER A 122 -1.70 -2.85 -12.15
C SER A 122 -2.24 -3.09 -10.75
N ILE A 123 -3.48 -2.65 -10.54
CA ILE A 123 -4.30 -2.94 -9.36
C ILE A 123 -5.46 -3.82 -9.79
N GLU A 124 -5.76 -4.84 -9.00
CA GLU A 124 -6.95 -5.65 -9.12
C GLU A 124 -7.78 -5.55 -7.85
N LEU A 125 -9.06 -5.23 -7.99
CA LEU A 125 -10.02 -5.22 -6.89
C LEU A 125 -11.15 -6.20 -7.21
N ASN A 126 -11.33 -7.24 -6.38
CA ASN A 126 -12.36 -8.27 -6.57
C ASN A 126 -12.35 -8.88 -7.99
N ASN A 127 -11.16 -9.18 -8.53
CA ASN A 127 -10.91 -9.67 -9.90
C ASN A 127 -11.09 -8.65 -11.03
N GLU A 128 -11.39 -7.39 -10.74
CA GLU A 128 -11.41 -6.33 -11.74
C GLU A 128 -10.05 -5.62 -11.80
N ASN A 129 -9.32 -5.83 -12.91
CA ASN A 129 -7.97 -5.32 -13.09
C ASN A 129 -7.94 -3.96 -13.80
N CYS A 130 -7.10 -3.05 -13.32
CA CYS A 130 -6.84 -1.73 -13.88
C CYS A 130 -5.33 -1.49 -13.95
N SER A 131 -4.84 -1.14 -15.15
CA SER A 131 -3.43 -0.77 -15.34
C SER A 131 -3.15 0.62 -14.74
N LEU A 132 -2.02 0.72 -14.03
CA LEU A 132 -1.50 1.96 -13.45
C LEU A 132 -0.42 2.61 -14.34
N SER A 133 0.07 1.87 -15.32
CA SER A 133 1.09 2.30 -16.26
C SER A 133 0.54 3.28 -17.31
N LYS A 134 1.29 4.36 -17.55
CA LYS A 134 1.44 5.00 -18.85
C LYS A 134 2.87 4.79 -19.32
#